data_AF-A0A2E2R558-F1
#
_entry.id   AF-A0A2E2R558-F1
#
_cell.length_a   1.000
_cell.length_b   1.000
_cell.length_c   1.000
_cell.angle_alpha   90.00
_cell.angle_beta   90.00
_cell.angle_gamma   90.00
#
_symmetry.space_group_name_H-M   'P 1'
#
loop_
_entity.id
_entity.type
_entity.pdbx_description
1 polymer ?
#
loop_
_entity_poly.entity_id
_entity_poly.type
_entity_poly.pdbx_seq_one_letter_code
_entity_poly.pdbx_strand_id
1 'polypeptide(L)'
;MVFLQQSSLRRACAVAFSITAFSLSQQAFAGGTANDNQSTMGIATAGAGQAAEASDASVIFFNPAALTRFKRIEVLNVASIATFDNDYTSTQNNDGPPTDDGREGSAGEFFSRKDGTDSALFIPGLFVAIPVSPKLVVGFSG
;
A
#
# COMPACT_ATOMS: atom_id res chain seq x y z
N MET A 1 6.25 28.77 -42.12
CA MET A 1 6.81 28.01 -40.97
C MET A 1 5.91 27.95 -39.73
N VAL A 2 4.75 28.63 -39.66
CA VAL A 2 3.89 28.65 -38.43
C VAL A 2 3.02 27.37 -38.26
N PHE A 3 2.60 26.72 -39.35
CA PHE A 3 1.72 25.53 -39.30
C PHE A 3 2.41 24.25 -38.77
N LEU A 4 3.73 24.11 -38.94
CA LEU A 4 4.49 22.96 -38.40
C LEU A 4 4.71 23.05 -36.88
N GLN A 5 4.67 24.27 -36.31
CA GLN A 5 4.92 24.49 -34.88
C GLN A 5 3.66 24.24 -34.03
N GLN A 6 2.46 24.42 -34.61
CA GLN A 6 1.19 24.11 -33.93
C GLN A 6 0.88 22.61 -33.91
N SER A 7 1.31 21.86 -34.95
CA SER A 7 1.11 20.40 -35.01
C SER A 7 2.06 19.65 -34.08
N SER A 8 3.29 20.14 -33.88
CA SER A 8 4.24 19.57 -32.92
C SER A 8 3.81 19.82 -31.47
N LEU A 9 3.27 21.01 -31.15
CA LEU A 9 2.79 21.34 -29.81
C LEU A 9 1.55 20.52 -29.40
N ARG A 10 0.62 20.32 -30.34
CA ARG A 10 -0.56 19.45 -30.13
C ARG A 10 -0.18 17.99 -29.92
N ARG A 11 0.80 17.49 -30.68
CA ARG A 11 1.35 16.14 -30.51
C ARG A 11 2.06 15.99 -29.17
N ALA A 12 2.85 16.99 -28.75
CA ALA A 12 3.53 16.99 -27.45
C ALA A 12 2.53 16.97 -26.27
N CYS A 13 1.46 17.77 -26.32
CA CYS A 13 0.41 17.72 -25.29
C CYS A 13 -0.34 16.38 -25.28
N ALA A 14 -0.66 15.82 -26.45
CA ALA A 14 -1.31 14.52 -26.54
C ALA A 14 -0.44 13.40 -25.96
N VAL A 15 0.87 13.44 -26.20
CA VAL A 15 1.85 12.50 -25.63
C VAL A 15 1.96 12.69 -24.11
N ALA A 16 2.06 13.92 -23.62
CA ALA A 16 2.12 14.18 -22.17
C ALA A 16 0.84 13.72 -21.43
N PHE A 17 -0.32 13.95 -22.04
CA PHE A 17 -1.61 13.51 -21.50
C PHE A 17 -1.74 11.98 -21.49
N SER A 18 -1.30 11.31 -22.57
CA SER A 18 -1.34 9.85 -22.65
C SER A 18 -0.35 9.18 -21.69
N ILE A 19 0.85 9.73 -21.50
CA ILE A 19 1.79 9.25 -20.47
C ILE A 19 1.17 9.39 -19.07
N THR A 20 0.55 10.54 -18.77
CA THR A 20 -0.09 10.76 -17.47
C THR A 20 -1.25 9.80 -17.26
N ALA A 21 -2.15 9.65 -18.25
CA ALA A 21 -3.29 8.73 -18.17
C ALA A 21 -2.87 7.26 -17.97
N PHE A 22 -1.80 6.82 -18.65
CA PHE A 22 -1.26 5.47 -18.51
C PHE A 22 -0.58 5.23 -17.16
N SER A 23 -0.04 6.29 -16.54
CA SER A 23 0.54 6.23 -15.20
C SER A 23 -0.52 6.02 -14.11
N LEU A 24 -1.73 6.55 -14.31
CA LEU A 24 -2.85 6.39 -13.36
C LEU A 24 -3.56 5.04 -13.49
N SER A 25 -3.50 4.36 -14.64
CA SER A 25 -4.29 3.16 -14.94
C SER A 25 -3.72 1.84 -14.40
N GLN A 26 -2.56 1.85 -13.73
CA GLN A 26 -1.85 0.65 -13.30
C GLN A 26 -1.97 0.37 -11.79
N GLN A 27 -3.15 0.57 -11.20
CA GLN A 27 -3.41 0.13 -9.82
C GLN A 27 -3.78 -1.37 -9.80
N ALA A 28 -2.77 -2.22 -9.98
CA ALA A 28 -2.91 -3.64 -9.67
C ALA A 28 -2.61 -3.81 -8.17
N PHE A 29 -3.65 -4.05 -7.35
CA PHE A 29 -3.49 -4.40 -5.94
C PHE A 29 -2.97 -5.84 -5.82
N ALA A 30 -1.68 -6.03 -6.04
CA ALA A 30 -0.97 -7.29 -5.79
C ALA A 30 -0.52 -7.37 -4.32
N GLY A 31 -1.48 -7.23 -3.39
CA GLY A 31 -1.23 -7.17 -1.94
C GLY A 31 -1.77 -8.36 -1.15
N GLY A 32 -2.24 -9.44 -1.81
CA GLY A 32 -3.15 -10.44 -1.23
C GLY A 32 -2.90 -10.89 0.22
N THR A 33 -1.64 -11.03 0.64
CA THR A 33 -1.25 -11.19 2.06
C THR A 33 -0.08 -10.30 2.49
N ALA A 34 0.39 -9.41 1.60
CA ALA A 34 1.51 -8.52 1.88
C ALA A 34 1.08 -7.38 2.80
N ASN A 35 1.93 -7.03 3.76
CA ASN A 35 1.66 -5.97 4.73
C ASN A 35 2.79 -4.94 4.73
N ASP A 36 2.53 -3.81 4.08
CA ASP A 36 3.48 -2.68 4.01
C ASP A 36 3.15 -1.59 5.06
N ASN A 37 2.20 -1.86 5.95
CA ASN A 37 1.63 -0.90 6.91
C ASN A 37 2.51 -0.70 8.17
N GLN A 38 3.83 -0.87 8.04
CA GLN A 38 4.80 -0.70 9.13
C GLN A 38 5.56 0.63 9.09
N SER A 39 5.28 1.49 8.10
CA SER A 39 5.88 2.83 7.98
C SER A 39 4.84 3.94 8.20
N THR A 40 5.22 4.96 8.96
CA THR A 40 4.38 6.14 9.20
C THR A 40 4.05 6.87 7.90
N MET A 41 5.08 7.15 7.08
CA MET A 41 4.91 7.84 5.81
C MET A 41 4.24 6.94 4.77
N GLY A 42 4.46 5.62 4.84
CA GLY A 42 3.90 4.65 3.88
C GLY A 42 2.40 4.57 3.96
N ILE A 43 1.88 4.58 5.18
CA ILE A 43 0.44 4.67 5.42
C ILE A 43 -0.08 6.02 4.92
N ALA A 44 0.61 7.12 5.25
CA ALA A 44 0.15 8.46 4.92
C ALA A 44 0.14 8.76 3.41
N THR A 45 1.09 8.20 2.65
CA THR A 45 1.22 8.43 1.19
C THR A 45 0.71 7.28 0.35
N ALA A 46 0.05 6.28 0.96
CA ALA A 46 -0.36 5.04 0.29
C ALA A 46 0.80 4.34 -0.44
N GLY A 47 2.00 4.37 0.14
CA GLY A 47 3.20 3.75 -0.43
C GLY A 47 3.94 4.60 -1.47
N ALA A 48 3.42 5.76 -1.87
CA ALA A 48 4.07 6.60 -2.86
C ALA A 48 5.39 7.17 -2.34
N GLY A 49 6.49 6.92 -3.05
CA GLY A 49 7.81 7.49 -2.75
C GLY A 49 8.54 6.88 -1.55
N GLN A 50 8.02 5.81 -0.94
CA GLN A 50 8.54 5.22 0.31
C GLN A 50 10.01 4.78 0.25
N ALA A 51 10.49 4.37 -0.92
CA ALA A 51 11.90 3.99 -1.11
C ALA A 51 12.83 5.19 -1.39
N ALA A 52 12.28 6.37 -1.72
CA ALA A 52 13.05 7.55 -2.13
C ALA A 52 13.13 8.62 -1.05
N GLU A 53 12.08 8.73 -0.23
CA GLU A 53 12.02 9.64 0.90
C GLU A 53 12.60 8.97 2.16
N ALA A 54 13.59 9.61 2.78
CA ALA A 54 14.18 9.14 4.05
C ALA A 54 13.68 10.03 5.19
N SER A 55 12.37 10.06 5.38
CA SER A 55 11.74 10.92 6.38
C SER A 55 11.87 10.36 7.80
N ASP A 56 11.93 9.04 7.94
CA ASP A 56 12.19 8.38 9.21
C ASP A 56 12.91 7.02 9.04
N ALA A 57 13.32 6.42 10.15
CA ALA A 57 14.05 5.15 10.18
C ALA A 57 13.32 3.96 9.52
N SER A 58 12.00 4.02 9.29
CA SER A 58 11.24 2.94 8.61
C SER A 58 11.64 2.78 7.14
N VAL A 59 12.33 3.76 6.56
CA VAL A 59 12.89 3.67 5.20
C VAL A 59 13.81 2.46 5.02
N ILE A 60 14.39 1.91 6.10
CA ILE A 60 15.18 0.66 6.04
C ILE A 60 14.40 -0.50 5.41
N PHE A 61 13.09 -0.58 5.64
CA PHE A 61 12.24 -1.65 5.10
C PHE A 61 12.16 -1.61 3.57
N PHE A 62 12.20 -0.41 2.99
CA PHE A 62 12.05 -0.20 1.55
C PHE A 62 13.38 0.03 0.83
N ASN A 63 14.30 0.77 1.45
CA ASN A 63 15.59 1.15 0.88
C ASN A 63 16.66 1.38 1.97
N PRO A 64 17.42 0.33 2.35
CA PRO A 64 18.51 0.45 3.32
C PRO A 64 19.58 1.48 2.96
N ALA A 65 19.81 1.78 1.68
CA ALA A 65 20.79 2.78 1.27
C ALA A 65 20.38 4.21 1.67
N ALA A 66 19.08 4.47 1.75
CA ALA A 66 18.54 5.76 2.19
C ALA A 66 18.88 6.07 3.65
N LEU A 67 19.23 5.06 4.46
CA LEU A 67 19.69 5.25 5.84
C LEU A 67 20.92 6.15 5.94
N THR A 68 21.76 6.21 4.90
CA THR A 68 22.96 7.06 4.87
C THR A 68 22.66 8.57 4.96
N ARG A 69 21.40 8.96 4.77
CA ARG A 69 20.92 10.33 4.97
C ARG A 69 20.82 10.71 6.45
N PHE A 70 20.64 9.76 7.36
CA PHE A 70 20.62 10.02 8.79
C PHE A 70 22.01 10.36 9.31
N LYS A 71 22.13 11.49 10.01
CA LYS A 71 23.38 11.98 10.62
C LYS A 71 23.42 11.82 12.14
N ARG A 72 22.33 11.35 12.73
CA ARG A 72 22.16 11.08 14.17
C ARG A 72 21.49 9.73 14.36
N ILE A 73 21.59 9.17 15.56
CA ILE A 73 20.83 7.98 15.93
C ILE A 73 19.35 8.31 15.85
N GLU A 74 18.58 7.44 15.21
CA GLU A 74 17.14 7.57 15.10
C GLU A 74 16.46 6.28 15.58
N VAL A 75 15.40 6.46 16.38
CA VAL A 75 14.56 5.38 16.88
C VAL A 75 13.14 5.76 16.56
N LEU A 76 12.43 4.89 15.86
CA LEU A 76 11.04 5.07 15.47
C LEU A 76 10.24 3.87 15.93
N ASN A 77 9.13 4.14 16.61
CA ASN A 77 8.11 3.14 16.90
C ASN A 77 6.85 3.49 16.11
N VAL A 78 6.27 2.50 15.45
CA VAL A 78 5.04 2.60 14.67
C VAL A 78 4.06 1.57 15.21
N ALA A 79 2.79 1.94 15.25
CA ALA A 79 1.72 1.03 15.60
C ALA A 79 0.54 1.33 14.68
N SER A 80 0.07 0.31 13.98
CA SER A 80 -0.99 0.44 12.98
C SER A 80 -2.07 -0.61 13.24
N ILE A 81 -3.30 -0.29 12.84
CA ILE A 81 -4.42 -1.24 12.86
C ILE A 81 -4.91 -1.37 11.42
N ALA A 82 -4.92 -2.59 10.90
CA ALA A 82 -5.57 -2.91 9.63
C ALA A 82 -6.92 -3.57 9.93
N THR A 83 -8.00 -3.04 9.34
CA THR A 83 -9.34 -3.60 9.42
C THR A 83 -9.71 -4.15 8.04
N PHE A 84 -10.37 -5.30 8.00
CA PHE A 84 -10.75 -5.98 6.77
C PHE A 84 -12.25 -6.17 6.76
N ASP A 85 -12.89 -5.74 5.67
CA ASP A 85 -14.32 -5.88 5.44
C ASP A 85 -14.48 -6.58 4.09
N ASN A 86 -15.13 -7.74 4.08
CA ASN A 86 -15.30 -8.59 2.93
C ASN A 86 -16.79 -8.80 2.66
N ASP A 87 -17.22 -8.30 1.50
CA ASP A 87 -18.54 -8.60 0.98
C ASP A 87 -18.43 -9.67 -0.09
N TYR A 88 -19.33 -10.66 -0.06
CA TYR A 88 -19.38 -11.68 -1.10
C TYR A 88 -20.82 -12.00 -1.49
N THR A 89 -21.02 -12.23 -2.79
CA THR A 89 -22.27 -12.76 -3.33
C THR A 89 -22.06 -14.23 -3.65
N SER A 90 -22.90 -15.11 -3.10
CA SER A 90 -22.85 -16.52 -3.45
C SER A 90 -23.24 -16.71 -4.92
N THR A 91 -22.46 -17.49 -5.66
CA THR A 91 -22.81 -17.92 -7.03
C THR A 91 -23.35 -19.34 -7.07
N GLN A 92 -23.43 -20.00 -5.90
CA GLN A 92 -23.80 -21.39 -5.76
C GLN A 92 -24.98 -21.52 -4.81
N ASN A 93 -25.84 -22.50 -5.09
CA ASN A 93 -26.79 -22.97 -4.10
C ASN A 93 -26.07 -23.90 -3.13
N ASN A 94 -26.58 -24.01 -1.90
CA ASN A 94 -26.03 -24.92 -0.92
C ASN A 94 -26.23 -26.38 -1.39
N ASP A 95 -25.14 -27.11 -1.61
CA ASP A 95 -25.15 -28.54 -1.99
C ASP A 95 -24.94 -29.47 -0.75
N GLY A 96 -24.88 -28.90 0.46
CA GLY A 96 -24.68 -29.62 1.73
C GLY A 96 -25.98 -29.83 2.53
N PRO A 97 -26.01 -30.79 3.47
CA PRO A 97 -27.16 -31.00 4.36
C PRO A 97 -27.43 -29.74 5.20
N PRO A 98 -28.70 -29.48 5.59
CA PRO A 98 -29.07 -28.32 6.39
C PRO A 98 -28.23 -28.25 7.67
N THR A 99 -27.64 -27.09 7.96
CA THR A 99 -27.04 -26.82 9.27
C THR A 99 -28.09 -26.19 10.19
N ASP A 100 -28.09 -26.59 11.46
CA ASP A 100 -29.17 -26.32 12.44
C ASP A 100 -29.40 -24.82 12.80
N ASP A 101 -28.68 -23.88 12.17
CA ASP A 101 -28.69 -22.43 12.50
C ASP A 101 -29.24 -21.51 11.39
N GLY A 102 -29.93 -22.06 10.38
CA GLY A 102 -30.94 -21.31 9.63
C GLY A 102 -30.48 -20.09 8.82
N ARG A 103 -29.50 -20.29 7.92
CA ARG A 103 -29.48 -19.65 6.59
C ARG A 103 -28.80 -20.61 5.61
N GLU A 104 -29.59 -21.15 4.69
CA GLU A 104 -29.07 -21.90 3.53
C GLU A 104 -28.69 -20.89 2.45
N GLY A 105 -27.39 -20.72 2.22
CA GLY A 105 -26.88 -19.81 1.21
C GLY A 105 -27.44 -20.13 -0.18
N SER A 106 -28.14 -19.19 -0.82
CA SER A 106 -28.63 -19.37 -2.20
C SER A 106 -27.77 -18.64 -3.22
N ALA A 107 -27.74 -19.13 -4.46
CA ALA A 107 -27.11 -18.42 -5.57
C ALA A 107 -27.78 -17.05 -5.74
N GLY A 108 -26.97 -16.00 -5.73
CA GLY A 108 -27.41 -14.60 -5.74
C GLY A 108 -27.59 -13.97 -4.37
N GLU A 109 -27.42 -14.71 -3.27
CA GLU A 109 -27.48 -14.15 -1.92
C GLU A 109 -26.24 -13.30 -1.63
N PHE A 110 -26.46 -12.09 -1.12
CA PHE A 110 -25.42 -11.15 -0.75
C PHE A 110 -25.13 -11.26 0.75
N PHE A 111 -23.89 -11.59 1.07
CA PHE A 111 -23.36 -11.63 2.42
C PHE A 111 -22.46 -10.42 2.62
N SER A 112 -22.90 -9.55 3.50
CA SER A 112 -22.16 -8.37 3.91
C SER A 112 -22.40 -8.13 5.39
N ARG A 113 -21.34 -7.77 6.09
CA ARG A 113 -21.47 -7.35 7.48
C ARG A 113 -22.15 -5.98 7.50
N LYS A 114 -23.36 -5.94 8.05
CA LYS A 114 -24.16 -4.72 8.10
C LYS A 114 -23.48 -3.58 8.88
N ASP A 115 -22.72 -3.90 9.93
CA ASP A 115 -21.98 -2.93 10.76
C ASP A 115 -20.73 -3.60 11.40
N GLY A 116 -19.61 -2.88 11.48
CA GLY A 116 -18.35 -3.33 12.08
C GLY A 116 -17.35 -3.93 11.08
N THR A 117 -16.20 -4.42 11.57
CA THR A 117 -15.16 -5.02 10.71
C THR A 117 -15.14 -6.53 10.77
N ASP A 118 -14.85 -7.22 9.66
CA ASP A 118 -14.75 -8.69 9.65
C ASP A 118 -13.58 -9.20 10.49
N SER A 119 -12.46 -8.49 10.43
CA SER A 119 -11.29 -8.80 11.23
C SER A 119 -10.39 -7.57 11.37
N ALA A 120 -9.60 -7.54 12.44
CA ALA A 120 -8.61 -6.50 12.66
C ALA A 120 -7.25 -7.11 13.01
N LEU A 121 -6.18 -6.53 12.48
CA LEU A 121 -4.81 -6.90 12.75
C LEU A 121 -4.09 -5.71 13.40
N PHE A 122 -3.49 -5.95 14.57
CA PHE A 122 -2.56 -5.02 15.18
C PHE A 122 -1.15 -5.24 14.62
N ILE A 123 -0.52 -4.18 14.13
CA ILE A 123 0.76 -4.22 13.44
C ILE A 123 1.72 -3.29 14.19
N PRO A 124 2.59 -3.82 15.06
CA PRO A 124 3.68 -3.05 15.64
C PRO A 124 4.84 -2.91 14.64
N GLY A 125 5.68 -1.92 14.85
CA GLY A 125 6.95 -1.75 14.15
C GLY A 125 7.94 -0.95 14.99
N LEU A 126 9.20 -1.40 15.05
CA LEU A 126 10.31 -0.72 15.70
C LEU A 126 11.48 -0.65 14.72
N PHE A 127 11.98 0.57 14.48
CA PHE A 127 13.09 0.84 13.58
C PHE A 127 14.17 1.63 14.30
N VAL A 128 15.42 1.24 14.11
CA VAL A 128 16.58 1.90 14.70
C VAL A 128 17.63 2.12 13.62
N ALA A 129 18.12 3.35 13.47
CA ALA A 129 19.22 3.70 12.59
C ALA A 129 20.39 4.26 13.42
N ILE A 130 21.57 3.66 13.26
CA ILE A 130 22.79 3.99 13.99
C ILE A 130 23.88 4.37 12.99
N PRO A 131 24.18 5.67 12.81
CA PRO A 131 25.31 6.10 12.01
C PRO A 131 26.62 5.69 12.66
N VAL A 132 27.40 4.83 11.98
CA VAL A 132 28.72 4.36 12.44
C VAL A 132 29.83 5.25 11.89
N SER A 133 29.66 5.76 10.67
CA SER A 133 30.58 6.70 10.03
C SER A 133 29.81 7.61 9.05
N PRO A 134 30.45 8.64 8.45
CA PRO A 134 29.78 9.52 7.48
C PRO A 134 29.18 8.80 6.26
N LYS A 135 29.61 7.55 5.99
CA LYS A 135 29.19 6.73 4.84
C LYS A 135 28.55 5.39 5.25
N LEU A 136 28.56 5.05 6.54
CA LEU A 136 28.06 3.77 7.03
C LEU A 136 27.01 4.01 8.10
N VAL A 137 25.82 3.44 7.88
CA VAL A 137 24.73 3.40 8.84
C VAL A 137 24.31 1.95 8.99
N VAL A 138 24.20 1.50 10.23
CA VAL A 138 23.65 0.19 10.59
C VAL A 138 22.21 0.41 11.02
N GLY A 139 21.30 -0.45 10.57
CA GLY A 139 19.90 -0.35 10.94
C GLY A 139 19.33 -1.69 11.42
N PHE A 140 18.33 -1.60 12.29
CA PHE A 140 17.57 -2.73 12.81
C PHE A 140 16.08 -2.43 12.64
N SER A 141 15.30 -3.44 12.26
CA SER A 141 13.85 -3.33 12.13
C SER A 141 13.15 -4.61 12.58
N GLY A 142 11.95 -4.49 13.14
CA GLY A 142 11.10 -5.61 13.56
C GLY A 142 9.71 -5.18 13.93
#